data_AF-A0A970TWW9-F1
#
_entry.id   AF-A0A970TWW9-F1
#
_cell.length_a   1.000
_cell.length_b   1.000
_cell.length_c   1.000
_cell.angle_alpha   90.00
_cell.angle_beta   90.00
_cell.angle_gamma   90.00
#
_symmetry.space_group_name_H-M   'P 1'
#
loop_
_entity.id
_entity.type
_entity.pdbx_description
1 polymer ?
#
loop_
_entity_poly.entity_id
_entity_poly.type
_entity_poly.pdbx_seq_one_letter_code
_entity_poly.pdbx_strand_id
1 'polypeptide(L)'
;SYAMGSVKGRNYVGGLVGSSKINFQSIFSKFWEDGDYTTELVTLDNLITECYSTGDVTGQYYIGGLVGMNTGNMISNSYSTGRVSGENNEGSLIGANFMATVLMPPAIRNCYSTGGGTDPVKEQHLLGSGAAQTVTASFYRSENHDAAADCAAGTALKAGDFQNPSIFIEQGWNFDEVWSLPPEVESPQLRVFNEPQRQDRDAYLNEVMELRLHPQTGNESNNKNIMDFTKIAETTEDEEQKEEIARLQALGYFITSDAAAEGAGVLIYDHERACPGFNLYVSEHGPEAILMDMNGKIIHRWKKLFPEIAEENDPEISEDDFWTAARLLNKGELLVIQRSHALFKLDKHSEVQWYQSNAAHHSLDVAPNGDIYVLTQQQHVIPRISPKQIIQEDFITVLDPDGNEKKNVSLLECFENSPDYRHIWDKSQRKKGDVFHANAVHILGIHDAGLLPQFREGQVLTSLREINTIAVVDLEMRKVVWAQRGPWRGQHDPHILETGSLLLFDNYARMDHSIVYEFDIASMKEIWRFEGSDARPFHSDTNGRAYRLPNGNTLMIESEKACAIEVTPDKEIVWEFLTGQKTGQTKDNTAILFDLTRLPADMSFAWLDY
;
A
#
# COMPACT_ATOMS: atom_id res chain seq x y z
N SER A 1 -19.01 -13.89 7.27
CA SER A 1 -19.46 -15.05 8.10
C SER A 1 -20.67 -14.71 8.94
N TYR A 2 -21.44 -15.67 9.44
CA TYR A 2 -22.62 -15.35 10.27
C TYR A 2 -22.92 -16.34 11.39
N ALA A 3 -23.60 -15.86 12.43
CA ALA A 3 -24.09 -16.65 13.56
C ALA A 3 -25.55 -16.32 13.88
N MET A 4 -26.37 -17.34 14.16
CA MET A 4 -27.80 -17.17 14.47
C MET A 4 -28.21 -17.78 15.82
N GLY A 5 -27.33 -18.56 16.44
CA GLY A 5 -27.59 -19.18 17.74
C GLY A 5 -27.27 -18.24 18.90
N SER A 6 -28.04 -18.32 19.98
CA SER A 6 -27.75 -17.54 21.19
C SER A 6 -26.47 -18.04 21.87
N VAL A 7 -25.65 -17.10 22.35
CA VAL A 7 -24.36 -17.37 23.00
C VAL A 7 -24.44 -16.93 24.47
N LYS A 8 -24.04 -17.81 25.39
CA LYS A 8 -23.93 -17.50 26.82
C LYS A 8 -22.53 -17.82 27.32
N GLY A 9 -21.86 -16.83 27.91
CA GLY A 9 -20.50 -16.95 28.42
C GLY A 9 -20.26 -16.09 29.65
N ARG A 10 -19.00 -16.01 30.10
CA ARG A 10 -18.63 -15.18 31.26
C ARG A 10 -17.90 -13.91 30.86
N ASN A 11 -16.78 -14.04 30.13
CA ASN A 11 -15.93 -12.93 29.70
C ASN A 11 -15.76 -12.94 28.17
N TYR A 12 -15.61 -11.76 27.56
CA TYR A 12 -15.33 -11.58 26.12
C TYR A 12 -16.32 -12.35 25.24
N VAL A 13 -17.61 -12.10 25.46
CA VAL A 13 -18.66 -12.87 24.79
C VAL A 13 -19.14 -12.07 23.58
N GLY A 14 -18.89 -12.60 22.38
CA GLY A 14 -19.45 -12.08 21.13
C GLY A 14 -20.39 -13.09 20.49
N GLY A 15 -21.38 -12.60 19.75
CA GLY A 15 -22.29 -13.47 19.00
C GLY A 15 -21.59 -14.24 17.87
N LEU A 16 -20.51 -13.69 17.32
CA LEU A 16 -19.66 -14.35 16.32
C LEU A 16 -18.21 -14.53 16.79
N VAL A 17 -17.61 -13.51 17.43
CA VAL A 17 -16.20 -13.50 17.83
C VAL A 17 -16.07 -13.16 19.31
N GLY A 18 -15.49 -14.04 20.14
CA GLY A 18 -15.28 -13.75 21.56
C GLY A 18 -14.20 -12.69 21.80
N SER A 19 -12.98 -12.96 21.35
CA SER A 19 -11.85 -12.03 21.41
C SER A 19 -11.08 -12.06 20.08
N SER A 20 -10.71 -10.89 19.58
CA SER A 20 -9.79 -10.72 18.44
C SER A 20 -8.55 -9.94 18.87
N LYS A 21 -7.38 -10.48 18.54
CA LYS A 21 -6.07 -9.90 18.85
C LYS A 21 -5.20 -9.85 17.62
N ILE A 22 -4.48 -8.75 17.45
CA ILE A 22 -3.34 -8.75 16.53
C ILE A 22 -2.28 -9.69 17.12
N ASN A 23 -1.95 -10.77 16.40
CA ASN A 23 -0.92 -11.69 16.83
C ASN A 23 0.36 -11.44 16.02
N PHE A 24 1.36 -10.83 16.65
CA PHE A 24 2.68 -10.62 16.03
C PHE A 24 3.59 -11.88 16.09
N GLN A 25 3.10 -13.04 16.53
CA GLN A 25 3.87 -14.30 16.59
C GLN A 25 2.97 -15.56 16.46
N SER A 26 2.92 -16.25 15.30
CA SER A 26 2.82 -17.74 15.19
C SER A 26 2.56 -18.20 13.73
N ILE A 27 3.59 -18.53 12.96
CA ILE A 27 4.02 -19.93 12.81
C ILE A 27 4.65 -20.47 14.11
N PHE A 28 4.10 -21.59 14.61
CA PHE A 28 4.49 -22.43 15.77
C PHE A 28 4.24 -21.94 17.22
N SER A 29 3.11 -22.35 17.82
CA SER A 29 3.12 -23.09 19.11
C SER A 29 1.80 -23.82 19.39
N LYS A 30 1.95 -25.07 19.82
CA LYS A 30 0.92 -26.04 20.24
C LYS A 30 0.19 -25.58 21.51
N PHE A 31 -1.10 -25.89 21.62
CA PHE A 31 -2.06 -25.58 22.70
C PHE A 31 -1.63 -26.01 24.11
N TRP A 32 -1.82 -25.12 25.11
CA TRP A 32 -1.85 -25.44 26.54
C TRP A 32 -3.32 -25.33 27.01
N GLU A 33 -3.84 -26.39 27.63
CA GLU A 33 -5.16 -26.45 28.29
C GLU A 33 -5.16 -25.63 29.59
N ASP A 34 -6.14 -24.72 29.76
CA ASP A 34 -7.17 -24.74 30.84
C ASP A 34 -8.00 -23.43 30.81
N GLY A 35 -9.33 -23.55 30.66
CA GLY A 35 -10.35 -22.56 31.10
C GLY A 35 -10.64 -21.27 30.28
N ASP A 36 -11.93 -21.06 29.99
CA ASP A 36 -12.62 -19.74 29.83
C ASP A 36 -12.68 -18.98 28.48
N TYR A 37 -12.61 -19.64 27.30
CA TYR A 37 -12.93 -18.99 26.01
C TYR A 37 -13.94 -19.79 25.18
N THR A 38 -15.06 -19.17 24.74
CA THR A 38 -16.12 -19.90 24.02
C THR A 38 -15.94 -19.98 22.51
N THR A 39 -15.20 -19.06 21.87
CA THR A 39 -14.68 -19.20 20.49
C THR A 39 -13.59 -18.15 20.22
N GLU A 40 -12.40 -18.58 19.78
CA GLU A 40 -11.34 -17.71 19.27
C GLU A 40 -11.25 -17.92 17.75
N LEU A 41 -11.54 -16.88 16.97
CA LEU A 41 -11.33 -16.88 15.53
C LEU A 41 -10.01 -16.13 15.27
N VAL A 42 -9.00 -16.84 14.77
CA VAL A 42 -7.74 -16.24 14.31
C VAL A 42 -7.96 -15.75 12.89
N THR A 43 -8.02 -14.43 12.68
CA THR A 43 -8.11 -13.81 11.35
C THR A 43 -6.71 -13.66 10.77
N LEU A 44 -6.46 -14.17 9.56
CA LEU A 44 -5.15 -14.13 8.90
C LEU A 44 -4.74 -12.70 8.47
N ASP A 45 -5.72 -11.78 8.30
CA ASP A 45 -5.49 -10.44 7.72
C ASP A 45 -5.87 -9.26 8.63
N ASN A 46 -6.06 -9.49 9.93
CA ASN A 46 -6.48 -8.45 10.90
C ASN A 46 -7.80 -7.70 10.54
N LEU A 47 -8.72 -8.34 9.80
CA LEU A 47 -9.99 -7.76 9.32
C LEU A 47 -11.22 -8.60 9.75
N ILE A 48 -12.29 -7.92 10.18
CA ILE A 48 -13.64 -8.50 10.39
C ILE A 48 -14.61 -7.73 9.47
N THR A 49 -14.86 -8.24 8.27
CA THR A 49 -15.76 -7.60 7.30
C THR A 49 -16.99 -8.45 6.98
N GLU A 50 -18.10 -7.79 6.73
CA GLU A 50 -19.40 -8.36 6.33
C GLU A 50 -19.85 -9.61 7.07
N CYS A 51 -19.76 -9.46 8.38
CA CYS A 51 -20.21 -10.45 9.30
C CYS A 51 -21.51 -10.02 9.95
N TYR A 52 -22.34 -10.99 10.32
CA TYR A 52 -23.51 -10.68 11.12
C TYR A 52 -23.82 -11.70 12.20
N SER A 53 -24.46 -11.21 13.26
CA SER A 53 -24.98 -12.04 14.36
C SER A 53 -26.43 -11.69 14.64
N THR A 54 -27.31 -12.69 14.71
CA THR A 54 -28.72 -12.49 15.10
C THR A 54 -29.09 -13.14 16.43
N GLY A 55 -28.17 -13.93 17.01
CA GLY A 55 -28.42 -14.65 18.25
C GLY A 55 -28.23 -13.75 19.48
N ASP A 56 -29.09 -13.92 20.49
CA ASP A 56 -28.95 -13.21 21.77
C ASP A 56 -27.63 -13.59 22.47
N VAL A 57 -26.93 -12.60 23.01
CA VAL A 57 -25.63 -12.74 23.68
C VAL A 57 -25.78 -12.38 25.15
N THR A 58 -25.43 -13.30 26.04
CA THR A 58 -25.46 -13.07 27.50
C THR A 58 -24.09 -13.34 28.14
N GLY A 59 -23.59 -12.42 28.98
CA GLY A 59 -22.40 -12.69 29.79
C GLY A 59 -22.15 -11.69 30.92
N GLN A 60 -20.92 -11.63 31.46
CA GLN A 60 -20.60 -10.77 32.60
C GLN A 60 -19.71 -9.58 32.23
N TYR A 61 -18.63 -9.78 31.47
CA TYR A 61 -17.67 -8.71 31.11
C TYR A 61 -17.35 -8.67 29.61
N TYR A 62 -17.34 -7.46 29.04
CA TYR A 62 -17.00 -7.18 27.62
C TYR A 62 -17.86 -7.99 26.65
N ILE A 63 -19.12 -7.60 26.57
CA ILE A 63 -20.15 -8.33 25.83
C ILE A 63 -20.54 -7.53 24.59
N GLY A 64 -20.39 -8.14 23.42
CA GLY A 64 -20.73 -7.54 22.13
C GLY A 64 -21.71 -8.37 21.33
N GLY A 65 -22.62 -7.73 20.61
CA GLY A 65 -23.54 -8.43 19.72
C GLY A 65 -22.84 -9.23 18.62
N LEU A 66 -21.70 -8.71 18.12
CA LEU A 66 -20.85 -9.34 17.12
C LEU A 66 -19.50 -9.76 17.71
N VAL A 67 -18.79 -8.84 18.39
CA VAL A 67 -17.42 -9.05 18.90
C VAL A 67 -17.33 -8.73 20.40
N GLY A 68 -16.88 -9.66 21.23
CA GLY A 68 -16.70 -9.40 22.67
C GLY A 68 -15.57 -8.39 22.95
N MET A 69 -14.36 -8.65 22.46
CA MET A 69 -13.22 -7.74 22.58
C MET A 69 -12.41 -7.67 21.29
N ASN A 70 -12.10 -6.45 20.84
CA ASN A 70 -11.20 -6.14 19.74
C ASN A 70 -9.94 -5.44 20.25
N THR A 71 -8.77 -5.90 19.80
CA THR A 71 -7.48 -5.29 20.13
C THR A 71 -6.67 -5.01 18.86
N GLY A 72 -7.16 -4.06 18.05
CA GLY A 72 -6.44 -3.51 16.89
C GLY A 72 -6.88 -3.94 15.50
N ASN A 73 -7.93 -4.78 15.35
CA ASN A 73 -8.44 -5.15 14.02
C ASN A 73 -9.37 -4.08 13.44
N MET A 74 -9.49 -4.04 12.11
CA MET A 74 -10.52 -3.29 11.42
C MET A 74 -11.84 -4.09 11.38
N ILE A 75 -12.97 -3.43 11.66
CA ILE A 75 -14.31 -4.03 11.60
C ILE A 75 -15.14 -3.21 10.62
N SER A 76 -15.63 -3.82 9.56
CA SER A 76 -16.35 -3.11 8.49
C SER A 76 -17.61 -3.83 8.04
N ASN A 77 -18.58 -3.06 7.54
CA ASN A 77 -19.75 -3.58 6.80
C ASN A 77 -20.52 -4.69 7.55
N SER A 78 -20.56 -4.64 8.89
CA SER A 78 -21.00 -5.77 9.73
C SER A 78 -22.11 -5.37 10.70
N TYR A 79 -22.96 -6.32 11.10
CA TYR A 79 -24.11 -5.99 11.95
C TYR A 79 -24.50 -7.02 13.02
N SER A 80 -25.23 -6.56 14.03
CA SER A 80 -25.85 -7.43 15.03
C SER A 80 -27.32 -7.08 15.25
N THR A 81 -28.18 -8.09 15.33
CA THR A 81 -29.61 -7.90 15.68
C THR A 81 -30.01 -8.62 16.96
N GLY A 82 -29.15 -9.49 17.48
CA GLY A 82 -29.39 -10.24 18.71
C GLY A 82 -29.28 -9.36 19.94
N ARG A 83 -30.09 -9.62 20.97
CA ARG A 83 -30.06 -8.86 22.22
C ARG A 83 -28.77 -9.11 22.97
N VAL A 84 -28.15 -8.04 23.47
CA VAL A 84 -26.97 -8.13 24.34
C VAL A 84 -27.39 -7.89 25.79
N SER A 85 -27.03 -8.80 26.69
CA SER A 85 -27.29 -8.68 28.12
C SER A 85 -26.04 -9.00 28.93
N GLY A 86 -25.56 -8.05 29.73
CA GLY A 86 -24.41 -8.29 30.60
C GLY A 86 -24.43 -7.55 31.92
N GLU A 87 -23.33 -7.68 32.67
CA GLU A 87 -23.13 -6.96 33.92
C GLU A 87 -22.29 -5.69 33.70
N ASN A 88 -21.23 -5.76 32.87
CA ASN A 88 -20.30 -4.65 32.61
C ASN A 88 -19.78 -4.60 31.15
N ASN A 89 -19.59 -3.39 30.62
CA ASN A 89 -19.04 -3.08 29.29
C ASN A 89 -19.77 -3.81 28.16
N GLU A 90 -21.06 -3.52 28.05
CA GLU A 90 -21.97 -4.08 27.04
C GLU A 90 -22.03 -3.11 25.86
N GLY A 91 -21.59 -3.57 24.68
CA GLY A 91 -21.84 -2.87 23.42
C GLY A 91 -22.80 -3.65 22.56
N SER A 92 -23.72 -2.96 21.90
CA SER A 92 -24.72 -3.59 21.03
C SER A 92 -24.09 -4.27 19.81
N LEU A 93 -22.86 -3.88 19.44
CA LEU A 93 -22.05 -4.56 18.43
C LEU A 93 -20.73 -5.09 19.01
N ILE A 94 -19.99 -4.27 19.76
CA ILE A 94 -18.64 -4.58 20.25
C ILE A 94 -18.54 -4.34 21.76
N GLY A 95 -18.14 -5.35 22.55
CA GLY A 95 -18.01 -5.20 24.00
C GLY A 95 -16.85 -4.29 24.43
N ALA A 96 -15.66 -4.48 23.86
CA ALA A 96 -14.52 -3.57 24.04
C ALA A 96 -13.66 -3.42 22.79
N ASN A 97 -13.11 -2.23 22.60
CA ASN A 97 -12.20 -1.89 21.50
C ASN A 97 -10.98 -1.15 22.05
N PHE A 98 -9.82 -1.82 22.06
CA PHE A 98 -8.56 -1.26 22.53
C PHE A 98 -7.57 -1.06 21.40
N MET A 99 -6.85 0.05 21.45
CA MET A 99 -5.71 0.30 20.57
C MET A 99 -4.56 -0.64 20.95
N ALA A 100 -4.11 -1.47 20.01
CA ALA A 100 -2.93 -2.32 20.20
C ALA A 100 -1.62 -1.57 19.89
N THR A 101 -1.63 -0.65 18.93
CA THR A 101 -0.47 0.18 18.53
C THR A 101 -0.92 1.55 18.04
N VAL A 102 0.01 2.52 17.92
CA VAL A 102 -0.22 3.83 17.28
C VAL A 102 -0.12 3.75 15.74
N LEU A 103 0.48 2.68 15.21
CA LEU A 103 0.73 2.48 13.77
C LEU A 103 -0.51 2.00 13.00
N MET A 104 -1.47 1.39 13.68
CA MET A 104 -2.73 0.91 13.10
C MET A 104 -3.85 1.10 14.15
N PRO A 105 -4.54 2.24 14.19
CA PRO A 105 -5.67 2.40 15.08
C PRO A 105 -6.80 1.44 14.64
N PRO A 106 -7.47 0.72 15.57
CA PRO A 106 -8.66 -0.04 15.21
C PRO A 106 -9.68 0.92 14.59
N ALA A 107 -10.34 0.49 13.52
CA ALA A 107 -11.36 1.28 12.82
C ALA A 107 -12.64 0.45 12.69
N ILE A 108 -13.77 1.02 13.08
CA ILE A 108 -15.11 0.45 12.99
C ILE A 108 -15.87 1.29 11.97
N ARG A 109 -16.23 0.72 10.82
CA ARG A 109 -16.82 1.48 9.71
C ARG A 109 -18.04 0.78 9.13
N ASN A 110 -19.06 1.54 8.74
CA ASN A 110 -20.24 1.00 8.07
C ASN A 110 -20.89 -0.17 8.81
N CYS A 111 -20.92 -0.10 10.13
CA CYS A 111 -21.48 -1.15 10.97
C CYS A 111 -22.79 -0.71 11.61
N TYR A 112 -23.66 -1.66 11.97
CA TYR A 112 -24.82 -1.30 12.77
C TYR A 112 -25.27 -2.35 13.79
N SER A 113 -26.02 -1.92 14.80
CA SER A 113 -26.74 -2.86 15.66
C SER A 113 -28.18 -2.43 15.95
N THR A 114 -29.11 -3.37 15.80
CA THR A 114 -30.52 -3.21 16.18
C THR A 114 -30.89 -3.99 17.45
N GLY A 115 -29.99 -4.87 17.90
CA GLY A 115 -30.12 -5.65 19.12
C GLY A 115 -29.70 -4.84 20.35
N GLY A 116 -30.58 -3.94 20.80
CA GLY A 116 -30.38 -3.16 22.03
C GLY A 116 -30.90 -3.89 23.29
N GLY A 117 -30.27 -3.60 24.43
CA GLY A 117 -30.65 -4.14 25.75
C GLY A 117 -32.03 -3.70 26.21
N THR A 118 -32.71 -4.54 26.99
CA THR A 118 -34.05 -4.27 27.54
C THR A 118 -34.03 -3.46 28.83
N ASP A 119 -32.86 -3.00 29.27
CA ASP A 119 -32.70 -2.21 30.49
C ASP A 119 -32.78 -0.71 30.14
N PRO A 120 -33.91 -0.02 30.42
CA PRO A 120 -34.05 1.39 30.13
C PRO A 120 -33.09 2.28 30.95
N VAL A 121 -32.35 1.72 31.90
CA VAL A 121 -31.39 2.43 32.75
C VAL A 121 -29.94 2.29 32.26
N LYS A 122 -29.64 1.24 31.48
CA LYS A 122 -28.31 1.00 30.86
C LYS A 122 -28.41 1.23 29.36
N GLU A 123 -28.17 2.46 28.93
CA GLU A 123 -28.10 2.82 27.52
C GLU A 123 -26.96 2.03 26.84
N GLN A 124 -27.29 1.18 25.86
CA GLN A 124 -26.32 0.40 25.10
C GLN A 124 -25.97 1.11 23.79
N HIS A 125 -24.70 1.51 23.67
CA HIS A 125 -24.16 2.06 22.43
C HIS A 125 -23.54 0.96 21.55
N LEU A 126 -23.07 1.31 20.33
CA LEU A 126 -22.38 0.36 19.45
C LEU A 126 -21.16 -0.31 20.11
N LEU A 127 -20.46 0.44 20.96
CA LEU A 127 -19.26 0.03 21.69
C LEU A 127 -19.48 0.12 23.20
N GLY A 128 -19.16 -0.96 23.92
CA GLY A 128 -19.28 -1.01 25.39
C GLY A 128 -18.12 -0.32 26.13
N SER A 129 -16.90 -0.37 25.58
CA SER A 129 -15.71 0.30 26.13
C SER A 129 -14.66 0.54 25.04
N GLY A 130 -14.05 1.72 24.97
CA GLY A 130 -12.98 2.04 24.01
C GLY A 130 -13.05 3.47 23.46
N ALA A 131 -12.17 3.81 22.51
CA ALA A 131 -12.01 5.18 22.02
C ALA A 131 -13.01 5.52 20.88
N ALA A 132 -13.81 6.57 21.08
CA ALA A 132 -14.87 7.03 20.15
C ALA A 132 -14.41 7.30 18.71
N GLN A 133 -13.21 7.88 18.58
CA GLN A 133 -12.62 8.30 17.32
C GLN A 133 -12.34 7.15 16.34
N THR A 134 -12.56 5.91 16.77
CA THR A 134 -12.36 4.71 15.95
C THR A 134 -13.61 4.33 15.16
N VAL A 135 -14.78 4.93 15.43
CA VAL A 135 -16.06 4.59 14.80
C VAL A 135 -16.46 5.65 13.78
N THR A 136 -16.70 5.26 12.53
CA THR A 136 -17.19 6.16 11.46
C THR A 136 -18.35 5.54 10.71
N ALA A 137 -19.31 6.35 10.25
CA ALA A 137 -20.45 5.91 9.42
C ALA A 137 -21.16 4.65 9.95
N SER A 138 -21.30 4.53 11.28
CA SER A 138 -21.83 3.33 11.94
C SER A 138 -22.92 3.70 12.92
N PHE A 139 -23.94 2.84 13.08
CA PHE A 139 -25.21 3.22 13.70
C PHE A 139 -25.70 2.23 14.75
N TYR A 140 -26.43 2.69 15.75
CA TYR A 140 -27.11 1.80 16.69
C TYR A 140 -28.55 2.26 16.93
N ARG A 141 -29.44 1.31 17.19
CA ARG A 141 -30.83 1.61 17.49
C ARG A 141 -30.96 2.21 18.89
N SER A 142 -31.56 3.39 18.99
CA SER A 142 -31.94 4.03 20.25
C SER A 142 -33.21 4.85 20.08
N GLU A 143 -34.17 4.70 20.99
CA GLU A 143 -35.42 5.46 20.99
C GLU A 143 -35.32 6.76 21.81
N ASN A 144 -34.22 6.95 22.55
CA ASN A 144 -34.07 8.00 23.57
C ASN A 144 -33.07 9.12 23.20
N HIS A 145 -32.27 8.95 22.14
CA HIS A 145 -31.23 9.93 21.74
C HIS A 145 -31.54 10.54 20.37
N ASP A 146 -31.42 11.87 20.27
CA ASP A 146 -31.29 12.60 19.00
C ASP A 146 -29.78 12.84 18.72
N ALA A 147 -29.40 12.87 17.44
CA ALA A 147 -28.07 12.57 16.86
C ALA A 147 -26.80 13.34 17.35
N ALA A 148 -26.78 13.98 18.52
CA ALA A 148 -25.58 14.66 19.03
C ALA A 148 -25.54 14.72 20.57
N ALA A 149 -24.85 13.77 21.21
CA ALA A 149 -24.18 13.96 22.50
C ALA A 149 -23.20 12.81 22.82
N ASP A 150 -21.94 13.01 22.42
CA ASP A 150 -20.74 12.78 23.24
C ASP A 150 -20.71 11.54 24.18
N CYS A 151 -20.47 10.35 23.63
CA CYS A 151 -19.40 9.43 24.05
C CYS A 151 -19.36 8.12 23.22
N ALA A 152 -18.19 7.84 22.63
CA ALA A 152 -17.66 6.51 22.31
C ALA A 152 -18.17 5.63 21.13
N ALA A 153 -19.33 5.80 20.48
CA ALA A 153 -19.92 4.59 19.86
C ALA A 153 -20.96 4.73 18.71
N GLY A 154 -20.71 5.54 17.68
CA GLY A 154 -21.55 5.59 16.48
C GLY A 154 -22.80 6.49 16.59
N THR A 155 -23.61 6.55 15.53
CA THR A 155 -24.78 7.45 15.40
C THR A 155 -26.07 6.74 15.81
N ALA A 156 -26.80 7.29 16.77
CA ALA A 156 -28.10 6.78 17.19
C ALA A 156 -29.16 6.99 16.10
N LEU A 157 -29.95 5.95 15.81
CA LEU A 157 -31.10 6.00 14.90
C LEU A 157 -32.35 5.41 15.56
N LYS A 158 -33.52 5.97 15.25
CA LYS A 158 -34.81 5.40 15.66
C LYS A 158 -35.15 4.21 14.76
N ALA A 159 -36.05 3.34 15.22
CA ALA A 159 -36.42 2.12 14.47
C ALA A 159 -36.78 2.37 13.00
N GLY A 160 -37.58 3.42 12.73
CA GLY A 160 -38.02 3.76 11.38
C GLY A 160 -36.91 4.34 10.50
N ASP A 161 -35.84 4.90 11.08
CA ASP A 161 -34.75 5.50 10.32
C ASP A 161 -33.89 4.43 9.63
N PHE A 162 -33.84 3.21 10.17
CA PHE A 162 -33.18 2.07 9.51
C PHE A 162 -33.88 1.65 8.21
N GLN A 163 -35.12 2.09 7.97
CA GLN A 163 -35.83 1.88 6.71
C GLN A 163 -35.58 2.97 5.66
N ASN A 164 -34.82 4.01 5.99
CA ASN A 164 -34.46 5.07 5.05
C ASN A 164 -33.02 4.86 4.53
N PRO A 165 -32.85 4.28 3.32
CA PRO A 165 -31.52 3.99 2.79
C PRO A 165 -30.67 5.26 2.58
N SER A 166 -31.31 6.42 2.37
CA SER A 166 -30.63 7.71 2.15
C SER A 166 -29.70 8.08 3.32
N ILE A 167 -30.10 7.76 4.56
CA ILE A 167 -29.30 8.05 5.77
C ILE A 167 -27.94 7.33 5.71
N PHE A 168 -27.92 6.12 5.16
CA PHE A 168 -26.72 5.30 5.04
C PHE A 168 -25.91 5.67 3.80
N ILE A 169 -26.58 5.93 2.66
CA ILE A 169 -25.96 6.34 1.40
C ILE A 169 -25.22 7.68 1.57
N GLU A 170 -25.81 8.65 2.26
CA GLU A 170 -25.17 9.94 2.56
C GLU A 170 -23.92 9.81 3.44
N GLN A 171 -23.80 8.72 4.20
CA GLN A 171 -22.62 8.38 5.01
C GLN A 171 -21.65 7.43 4.26
N GLY A 172 -21.87 7.19 2.97
CA GLY A 172 -20.99 6.41 2.10
C GLY A 172 -21.24 4.90 2.07
N TRP A 173 -22.42 4.42 2.48
CA TRP A 173 -22.76 3.00 2.38
C TRP A 173 -23.10 2.61 0.94
N ASN A 174 -22.50 1.53 0.47
CA ASN A 174 -22.74 0.99 -0.86
C ASN A 174 -23.96 0.03 -0.85
N PHE A 175 -25.12 0.54 -1.31
CA PHE A 175 -26.35 -0.24 -1.48
C PHE A 175 -26.45 -0.94 -2.84
N ASP A 176 -25.52 -0.66 -3.74
CA ASP A 176 -25.47 -1.31 -5.05
C ASP A 176 -24.86 -2.71 -4.91
N GLU A 177 -23.83 -2.85 -4.07
CA GLU A 177 -23.03 -4.10 -3.98
C GLU A 177 -23.06 -4.77 -2.60
N VAL A 178 -23.05 -4.01 -1.51
CA VAL A 178 -22.80 -4.58 -0.16
C VAL A 178 -24.09 -4.77 0.64
N TRP A 179 -24.94 -3.75 0.62
CA TRP A 179 -26.16 -3.66 1.40
C TRP A 179 -27.39 -3.75 0.51
N SER A 180 -28.48 -4.28 1.04
CA SER A 180 -29.79 -4.20 0.41
C SER A 180 -30.85 -3.92 1.47
N LEU A 181 -31.90 -3.21 1.09
CA LEU A 181 -33.05 -2.96 1.95
C LEU A 181 -34.34 -3.23 1.16
N PRO A 182 -34.70 -4.50 0.97
CA PRO A 182 -36.00 -4.87 0.41
C PRO A 182 -37.16 -4.18 1.16
N PRO A 183 -38.29 -3.88 0.50
CA PRO A 183 -39.43 -3.19 1.13
C PRO A 183 -40.00 -3.91 2.37
N GLU A 184 -39.73 -5.21 2.51
CA GLU A 184 -40.25 -6.11 3.55
C GLU A 184 -39.35 -6.17 4.80
N VAL A 185 -38.16 -5.57 4.80
CA VAL A 185 -37.19 -5.66 5.91
C VAL A 185 -37.07 -4.35 6.69
N GLU A 186 -36.83 -4.46 7.98
CA GLU A 186 -36.82 -3.31 8.91
C GLU A 186 -35.45 -2.62 9.03
N SER A 187 -34.39 -3.19 8.45
CA SER A 187 -33.03 -2.61 8.48
C SER A 187 -32.17 -3.14 7.33
N PRO A 188 -31.09 -2.44 6.93
CA PRO A 188 -30.25 -2.85 5.80
C PRO A 188 -29.63 -4.21 6.06
N GLN A 189 -29.76 -5.15 5.13
CA GLN A 189 -29.19 -6.48 5.27
C GLN A 189 -28.07 -6.68 4.25
N LEU A 190 -27.15 -7.59 4.56
CA LEU A 190 -26.05 -7.88 3.66
C LEU A 190 -26.57 -8.62 2.42
N ARG A 191 -26.36 -8.03 1.25
CA ARG A 191 -26.93 -8.50 -0.02
C ARG A 191 -26.55 -9.96 -0.32
N VAL A 192 -25.35 -10.38 0.11
CA VAL A 192 -24.83 -11.76 -0.01
C VAL A 192 -25.74 -12.84 0.59
N PHE A 193 -26.68 -12.49 1.48
CA PHE A 193 -27.52 -13.46 2.19
C PHE A 193 -29.01 -13.48 1.80
N ASN A 194 -29.49 -12.60 0.89
CA ASN A 194 -30.93 -12.32 0.74
C ASN A 194 -31.58 -12.54 -0.64
N GLU A 195 -30.85 -12.84 -1.71
CA GLU A 195 -31.44 -12.97 -3.06
C GLU A 195 -31.71 -14.44 -3.45
N PRO A 196 -32.98 -14.86 -3.70
CA PRO A 196 -33.33 -16.27 -3.92
C PRO A 196 -33.44 -16.71 -5.41
N GLN A 197 -32.70 -16.09 -6.35
CA GLN A 197 -32.59 -16.63 -7.72
C GLN A 197 -31.20 -16.43 -8.33
N ARG A 198 -30.24 -17.32 -8.00
CA ARG A 198 -29.19 -17.73 -8.95
C ARG A 198 -28.91 -19.22 -8.71
N GLN A 199 -28.80 -19.98 -9.79
CA GLN A 199 -28.77 -21.44 -9.79
C GLN A 199 -27.47 -22.04 -9.23
N ASP A 200 -26.63 -21.23 -8.59
CA ASP A 200 -25.46 -21.67 -7.86
C ASP A 200 -25.17 -20.70 -6.71
N ARG A 201 -25.67 -21.03 -5.52
CA ARG A 201 -25.51 -20.24 -4.29
C ARG A 201 -24.03 -20.10 -3.90
N ASP A 202 -23.19 -21.05 -4.27
CA ASP A 202 -21.76 -21.05 -3.99
C ASP A 202 -20.98 -20.15 -4.97
N ALA A 203 -21.46 -19.98 -6.20
CA ALA A 203 -20.89 -19.01 -7.14
C ALA A 203 -21.19 -17.57 -6.70
N TYR A 204 -22.38 -17.30 -6.16
CA TYR A 204 -22.74 -15.99 -5.62
C TYR A 204 -21.99 -15.65 -4.32
N LEU A 205 -21.75 -16.61 -3.43
CA LEU A 205 -20.91 -16.39 -2.25
C LEU A 205 -19.44 -16.10 -2.61
N ASN A 206 -18.95 -16.65 -3.73
CA ASN A 206 -17.63 -16.30 -4.27
C ASN A 206 -17.64 -14.94 -4.99
N GLU A 207 -18.65 -14.66 -5.81
CA GLU A 207 -18.84 -13.39 -6.53
C GLU A 207 -19.01 -12.21 -5.56
N VAL A 208 -19.68 -12.41 -4.42
CA VAL A 208 -19.86 -11.36 -3.41
C VAL A 208 -18.66 -11.25 -2.46
N MET A 209 -17.87 -12.30 -2.25
CA MET A 209 -16.55 -12.17 -1.61
C MET A 209 -15.59 -11.38 -2.50
N GLU A 210 -15.68 -11.51 -3.84
CA GLU A 210 -14.91 -10.70 -4.80
C GLU A 210 -15.43 -9.25 -4.90
N LEU A 211 -16.75 -9.00 -4.91
CA LEU A 211 -17.34 -7.64 -4.96
C LEU A 211 -17.13 -6.79 -3.68
N ARG A 212 -16.70 -7.40 -2.58
CA ARG A 212 -16.45 -6.68 -1.31
C ARG A 212 -15.00 -6.34 -1.06
N LEU A 213 -14.12 -6.92 -1.88
CA LEU A 213 -12.72 -6.57 -1.97
C LEU A 213 -12.48 -5.45 -3.02
N HIS A 214 -13.44 -5.19 -3.94
CA HIS A 214 -13.46 -4.03 -4.83
C HIS A 214 -14.87 -3.52 -5.15
N PRO A 215 -15.21 -2.23 -4.95
CA PRO A 215 -16.45 -1.67 -5.46
C PRO A 215 -16.33 -1.30 -6.95
N GLN A 216 -17.27 -1.74 -7.79
CA GLN A 216 -17.36 -1.40 -9.22
C GLN A 216 -18.75 -0.86 -9.59
N THR A 217 -18.78 0.40 -10.02
CA THR A 217 -19.90 1.02 -10.72
C THR A 217 -20.19 0.28 -12.03
N GLY A 218 -21.38 -0.28 -12.18
CA GLY A 218 -21.69 -1.25 -13.24
C GLY A 218 -22.00 -0.69 -14.63
N ASN A 219 -21.95 -1.60 -15.63
CA ASN A 219 -23.07 -1.83 -16.55
C ASN A 219 -22.96 -3.19 -17.26
N GLU A 220 -24.02 -3.99 -17.20
CA GLU A 220 -24.16 -5.29 -17.89
C GLU A 220 -24.49 -5.12 -19.38
N SER A 221 -24.01 -6.02 -20.25
CA SER A 221 -24.92 -6.96 -20.96
C SER A 221 -24.21 -7.95 -21.90
N ASN A 222 -24.51 -9.24 -21.65
CA ASN A 222 -24.67 -10.34 -22.60
C ASN A 222 -23.95 -10.32 -23.95
N ASN A 223 -22.82 -11.02 -24.00
CA ASN A 223 -22.14 -11.41 -25.23
C ASN A 223 -22.75 -12.71 -25.80
N LYS A 224 -23.70 -12.59 -26.74
CA LYS A 224 -23.97 -13.64 -27.74
C LYS A 224 -24.32 -13.02 -29.10
N ASN A 225 -23.42 -13.30 -30.06
CA ASN A 225 -23.40 -13.00 -31.50
C ASN A 225 -22.63 -11.73 -31.89
N ILE A 226 -21.34 -11.97 -32.10
CA ILE A 226 -20.41 -11.12 -32.86
C ILE A 226 -20.92 -11.00 -34.30
N MET A 227 -21.24 -9.78 -34.74
CA MET A 227 -21.17 -9.39 -36.14
C MET A 227 -20.15 -8.27 -36.29
N ASP A 228 -19.20 -8.49 -37.19
CA ASP A 228 -18.03 -7.68 -37.49
C ASP A 228 -18.42 -6.45 -38.36
N PHE A 229 -18.36 -5.24 -37.79
CA PHE A 229 -18.80 -4.00 -38.43
C PHE A 229 -17.70 -3.24 -39.19
N THR A 230 -16.50 -3.81 -39.35
CA THR A 230 -15.39 -3.15 -40.06
C THR A 230 -15.65 -2.85 -41.54
N LYS A 231 -16.78 -3.27 -42.13
CA LYS A 231 -17.10 -3.04 -43.55
C LYS A 231 -17.99 -1.84 -43.89
N ILE A 232 -18.42 -1.03 -42.93
CA ILE A 232 -19.33 0.12 -43.22
C ILE A 232 -18.59 1.46 -43.33
N ALA A 233 -17.40 1.60 -42.75
CA ALA A 233 -16.68 2.87 -42.65
C ALA A 233 -16.14 3.44 -43.97
N GLU A 234 -16.11 2.67 -45.07
CA GLU A 234 -15.55 3.13 -46.35
C GLU A 234 -16.57 3.77 -47.31
N THR A 235 -17.85 3.96 -46.93
CA THR A 235 -18.89 4.36 -47.91
C THR A 235 -19.85 5.50 -47.54
N THR A 236 -19.71 6.19 -46.40
CA THR A 236 -20.70 7.20 -45.99
C THR A 236 -20.21 8.65 -46.16
N GLU A 237 -20.93 9.43 -47.00
CA GLU A 237 -20.70 10.86 -47.28
C GLU A 237 -21.47 11.80 -46.32
N ASP A 238 -21.92 11.33 -45.16
CA ASP A 238 -22.78 12.10 -44.25
C ASP A 238 -21.97 12.81 -43.15
N GLU A 239 -21.97 14.14 -43.15
CA GLU A 239 -21.15 14.99 -42.28
C GLU A 239 -21.62 14.97 -40.81
N GLU A 240 -22.91 14.70 -40.55
CA GLU A 240 -23.44 14.63 -39.17
C GLU A 240 -22.93 13.35 -38.45
N GLN A 241 -22.67 12.27 -39.20
CA GLN A 241 -22.02 11.07 -38.67
C GLN A 241 -20.51 11.26 -38.45
N LYS A 242 -19.84 12.11 -39.26
CA LYS A 242 -18.43 12.45 -39.01
C LYS A 242 -18.25 13.29 -37.76
N GLU A 243 -19.19 14.20 -37.48
CA GLU A 243 -19.19 15.02 -36.27
C GLU A 243 -19.45 14.18 -35.01
N GLU A 244 -20.36 13.21 -35.07
CA GLU A 244 -20.60 12.27 -33.96
C GLU A 244 -19.43 11.31 -33.76
N ILE A 245 -18.77 10.84 -34.83
CA ILE A 245 -17.54 10.05 -34.74
C ILE A 245 -16.37 10.87 -34.14
N ALA A 246 -16.22 12.14 -34.52
CA ALA A 246 -15.21 13.04 -33.95
C ALA A 246 -15.50 13.36 -32.46
N ARG A 247 -16.78 13.46 -32.10
CA ARG A 247 -17.23 13.63 -30.70
C ARG A 247 -16.98 12.37 -29.86
N LEU A 248 -17.17 11.18 -30.43
CA LEU A 248 -16.86 9.91 -29.79
C LEU A 248 -15.35 9.65 -29.69
N GLN A 249 -14.54 10.16 -30.63
CA GLN A 249 -13.07 10.17 -30.54
C GLN A 249 -12.55 11.09 -29.43
N ALA A 250 -13.24 12.21 -29.15
CA ALA A 250 -12.91 13.11 -28.04
C ALA A 250 -13.26 12.54 -26.65
N LEU A 251 -13.99 11.42 -26.60
CA LEU A 251 -14.41 10.74 -25.35
C LEU A 251 -13.55 9.51 -24.99
N GLY A 252 -12.45 9.25 -25.72
CA GLY A 252 -11.43 8.27 -25.29
C GLY A 252 -11.76 6.79 -25.52
N TYR A 253 -12.84 6.44 -26.22
CA TYR A 253 -13.28 5.04 -26.39
C TYR A 253 -12.60 4.26 -27.55
N PHE A 254 -11.34 4.58 -27.89
CA PHE A 254 -10.55 3.77 -28.81
C PHE A 254 -9.18 3.42 -28.23
N ILE A 255 -9.07 2.20 -27.69
CA ILE A 255 -7.81 1.47 -27.52
C ILE A 255 -8.04 0.08 -28.12
N THR A 256 -7.27 -0.28 -29.15
CA THR A 256 -7.14 -1.69 -29.54
C THR A 256 -5.83 -2.27 -29.03
N SER A 257 -6.02 -3.45 -28.44
CA SER A 257 -5.14 -4.54 -28.02
C SER A 257 -4.48 -4.40 -26.64
N ASP A 258 -5.00 -5.25 -25.75
CA ASP A 258 -4.82 -5.45 -24.31
C ASP A 258 -5.56 -4.43 -23.43
N ALA A 259 -6.78 -4.83 -23.03
CA ALA A 259 -7.70 -4.04 -22.24
C ALA A 259 -7.08 -3.60 -20.90
N ALA A 260 -6.65 -2.34 -20.83
CA ALA A 260 -6.44 -1.64 -19.57
C ALA A 260 -7.79 -1.50 -18.87
N ALA A 261 -7.81 -1.71 -17.55
CA ALA A 261 -8.99 -1.46 -16.73
C ALA A 261 -9.48 0.00 -16.94
N GLU A 262 -10.79 0.25 -16.92
CA GLU A 262 -11.34 1.61 -17.07
C GLU A 262 -10.64 2.58 -16.10
N GLY A 263 -10.08 3.68 -16.63
CA GLY A 263 -9.33 4.67 -15.86
C GLY A 263 -7.85 4.38 -15.62
N ALA A 264 -7.28 3.33 -16.24
CA ALA A 264 -5.84 3.05 -16.24
C ALA A 264 -5.15 3.47 -17.56
N GLY A 265 -3.82 3.59 -17.52
CA GLY A 265 -3.00 4.07 -18.63
C GLY A 265 -2.58 5.52 -18.44
N VAL A 266 -2.26 6.18 -19.56
CA VAL A 266 -1.84 7.59 -19.54
C VAL A 266 -3.09 8.48 -19.52
N LEU A 267 -3.28 9.19 -18.42
CA LEU A 267 -4.46 10.03 -18.14
C LEU A 267 -4.25 11.48 -18.57
N ILE A 268 -3.02 11.97 -18.45
CA ILE A 268 -2.60 13.30 -18.89
C ILE A 268 -1.34 13.12 -19.73
N TYR A 269 -1.28 13.79 -20.88
CA TYR A 269 -0.05 13.91 -21.65
C TYR A 269 -0.03 15.21 -22.48
N ASP A 270 0.74 16.18 -21.99
CA ASP A 270 1.12 17.36 -22.74
C ASP A 270 2.42 17.08 -23.51
N HIS A 271 2.30 16.83 -24.82
CA HIS A 271 3.42 16.46 -25.68
C HIS A 271 4.49 17.54 -25.82
N GLU A 272 4.17 18.82 -25.57
CA GLU A 272 5.13 19.92 -25.70
C GLU A 272 5.93 20.12 -24.42
N ARG A 273 5.32 19.85 -23.26
CA ARG A 273 5.89 20.17 -21.95
C ARG A 273 6.42 18.96 -21.19
N ALA A 274 5.87 17.77 -21.42
CA ALA A 274 6.37 16.56 -20.80
C ALA A 274 7.72 16.13 -21.41
N CYS A 275 8.60 15.59 -20.60
CA CYS A 275 9.92 15.14 -21.01
C CYS A 275 9.78 13.92 -21.91
N PRO A 276 10.23 13.94 -23.17
CA PRO A 276 10.14 12.76 -24.01
C PRO A 276 11.02 11.63 -23.45
N GLY A 277 10.62 10.38 -23.70
CA GLY A 277 11.40 9.22 -23.27
C GLY A 277 10.60 7.93 -23.26
N PHE A 278 11.12 6.96 -22.52
CA PHE A 278 10.47 5.67 -22.25
C PHE A 278 10.38 5.47 -20.75
N ASN A 279 9.39 4.72 -20.28
CA ASN A 279 9.18 4.48 -18.86
C ASN A 279 9.43 3.00 -18.58
N LEU A 280 10.41 2.70 -17.72
CA LEU A 280 10.61 1.36 -17.17
C LEU A 280 10.02 1.35 -15.76
N TYR A 281 9.14 0.41 -15.45
CA TYR A 281 8.57 0.29 -14.11
C TYR A 281 8.45 -1.15 -13.61
N VAL A 282 8.37 -1.27 -12.29
CA VAL A 282 8.01 -2.49 -11.56
C VAL A 282 6.94 -2.16 -10.53
N SER A 283 6.01 -3.08 -10.33
CA SER A 283 4.96 -2.95 -9.33
C SER A 283 4.63 -4.28 -8.70
N GLU A 284 3.89 -4.25 -7.60
CA GLU A 284 3.49 -5.41 -6.80
C GLU A 284 2.65 -6.45 -7.56
N HIS A 285 2.20 -6.13 -8.79
CA HIS A 285 1.41 -7.01 -9.64
C HIS A 285 2.09 -8.34 -9.99
N GLY A 286 3.42 -8.43 -9.87
CA GLY A 286 4.13 -9.67 -10.08
C GLY A 286 5.62 -9.50 -10.38
N PRO A 287 6.29 -10.60 -10.74
CA PRO A 287 7.72 -10.64 -10.97
C PRO A 287 8.02 -10.30 -12.43
N GLU A 288 7.62 -9.09 -12.83
CA GLU A 288 7.89 -8.54 -14.14
C GLU A 288 8.25 -7.04 -14.10
N ALA A 289 9.04 -6.62 -15.08
CA ALA A 289 9.35 -5.22 -15.35
C ALA A 289 8.84 -4.86 -16.74
N ILE A 290 8.22 -3.69 -16.85
CA ILE A 290 7.52 -3.26 -18.05
C ILE A 290 8.21 -2.00 -18.58
N LEU A 291 8.65 -2.06 -19.83
CA LEU A 291 9.11 -0.91 -20.59
C LEU A 291 7.98 -0.43 -21.50
N MET A 292 7.62 0.84 -21.40
CA MET A 292 6.57 1.45 -22.21
C MET A 292 7.00 2.82 -22.78
N ASP A 293 6.35 3.26 -23.85
CA ASP A 293 6.51 4.62 -24.37
C ASP A 293 5.70 5.64 -23.55
N MET A 294 5.72 6.91 -23.98
CA MET A 294 5.00 8.00 -23.31
C MET A 294 3.47 7.91 -23.40
N ASN A 295 2.93 7.12 -24.33
CA ASN A 295 1.48 6.88 -24.48
C ASN A 295 1.01 5.65 -23.70
N GLY A 296 1.92 4.98 -22.96
CA GLY A 296 1.62 3.74 -22.24
C GLY A 296 1.66 2.50 -23.11
N LYS A 297 2.10 2.58 -24.37
CA LYS A 297 2.28 1.40 -25.20
C LYS A 297 3.48 0.62 -24.70
N ILE A 298 3.26 -0.64 -24.34
CA ILE A 298 4.32 -1.56 -23.93
C ILE A 298 5.25 -1.83 -25.12
N ILE A 299 6.54 -1.63 -24.88
CA ILE A 299 7.64 -1.86 -25.81
C ILE A 299 8.31 -3.21 -25.52
N HIS A 300 8.47 -3.55 -24.24
CA HIS A 300 9.10 -4.80 -23.82
C HIS A 300 8.70 -5.20 -22.39
N ARG A 301 8.85 -6.49 -22.08
CA ARG A 301 8.59 -7.07 -20.76
C ARG A 301 9.70 -8.05 -20.40
N TRP A 302 10.26 -7.91 -19.21
CA TRP A 302 11.03 -8.95 -18.55
C TRP A 302 10.15 -9.63 -17.52
N LYS A 303 10.16 -10.96 -17.45
CA LYS A 303 9.37 -11.72 -16.48
C LYS A 303 10.09 -13.00 -16.08
N LYS A 304 10.27 -13.22 -14.77
CA LYS A 304 10.92 -14.44 -14.27
C LYS A 304 10.47 -14.78 -12.85
N LEU A 305 9.99 -16.00 -12.65
CA LEU A 305 9.63 -16.53 -11.33
C LEU A 305 10.88 -17.02 -10.59
N PHE A 306 11.02 -16.68 -9.31
CA PHE A 306 12.21 -17.05 -8.53
C PHE A 306 12.43 -18.56 -8.32
N PRO A 307 11.39 -19.40 -8.14
CA PRO A 307 11.60 -20.85 -8.10
C PRO A 307 12.27 -21.41 -9.38
N GLU A 308 12.17 -20.72 -10.51
CA GLU A 308 12.89 -21.08 -11.74
C GLU A 308 14.38 -20.69 -11.71
N ILE A 309 14.80 -19.89 -10.72
CA ILE A 309 16.14 -19.32 -10.59
C ILE A 309 16.99 -20.13 -9.61
N ALA A 310 16.45 -20.45 -8.42
CA ALA A 310 17.25 -20.96 -7.31
C ALA A 310 17.40 -22.49 -7.23
N GLU A 311 16.79 -23.27 -8.14
CA GLU A 311 16.66 -24.75 -8.13
C GLU A 311 16.06 -25.36 -6.84
N GLU A 312 15.97 -24.60 -5.74
CA GLU A 312 15.39 -24.95 -4.45
C GLU A 312 14.05 -24.22 -4.24
N ASN A 313 13.05 -24.96 -3.77
CA ASN A 313 11.78 -24.40 -3.32
C ASN A 313 11.99 -23.75 -1.95
N ASP A 314 12.25 -22.44 -1.93
CA ASP A 314 12.15 -21.65 -0.70
C ASP A 314 10.66 -21.44 -0.38
N PRO A 315 10.14 -22.00 0.73
CA PRO A 315 8.73 -21.86 1.10
C PRO A 315 8.33 -20.42 1.46
N GLU A 316 9.29 -19.49 1.65
CA GLU A 316 9.02 -18.08 1.87
C GLU A 316 8.73 -17.31 0.56
N ILE A 317 9.01 -17.92 -0.60
CA ILE A 317 8.90 -17.27 -1.90
C ILE A 317 7.71 -17.86 -2.68
N SER A 318 6.69 -17.02 -2.84
CA SER A 318 5.45 -17.34 -3.57
C SER A 318 5.65 -17.24 -5.09
N GLU A 319 4.82 -17.96 -5.87
CA GLU A 319 4.68 -17.70 -7.32
C GLU A 319 4.15 -16.28 -7.61
N ASP A 320 3.49 -15.66 -6.62
CA ASP A 320 2.99 -14.28 -6.66
C ASP A 320 4.00 -13.23 -6.13
N ASP A 321 5.26 -13.60 -5.92
CA ASP A 321 6.28 -12.64 -5.47
C ASP A 321 6.61 -11.62 -6.58
N PHE A 322 7.14 -10.46 -6.20
CA PHE A 322 7.25 -9.31 -7.09
C PHE A 322 8.60 -8.60 -7.01
N TRP A 323 8.87 -7.77 -8.00
CA TRP A 323 10.09 -6.98 -8.06
C TRP A 323 9.86 -5.59 -7.47
N THR A 324 10.83 -5.13 -6.69
CA THR A 324 10.76 -3.86 -5.93
C THR A 324 11.65 -2.76 -6.51
N ALA A 325 12.61 -3.13 -7.35
CA ALA A 325 13.42 -2.20 -8.13
C ALA A 325 13.88 -2.88 -9.41
N ALA A 326 14.03 -2.10 -10.48
CA ALA A 326 14.61 -2.57 -11.74
C ALA A 326 15.51 -1.50 -12.36
N ARG A 327 16.67 -1.91 -12.84
CA ARG A 327 17.64 -1.03 -13.50
C ARG A 327 18.01 -1.61 -14.86
N LEU A 328 17.65 -0.90 -15.92
CA LEU A 328 18.06 -1.25 -17.28
C LEU A 328 19.55 -0.97 -17.44
N LEU A 329 20.26 -1.99 -17.91
CA LEU A 329 21.65 -1.92 -18.30
C LEU A 329 21.77 -1.88 -19.83
N ASN A 330 23.01 -1.93 -20.32
CA ASN A 330 23.30 -1.93 -21.74
C ASN A 330 22.74 -3.18 -22.43
N LYS A 331 22.30 -3.05 -23.69
CA LYS A 331 21.86 -4.17 -24.55
C LYS A 331 20.64 -4.96 -24.04
N GLY A 332 19.79 -4.35 -23.21
CA GLY A 332 18.56 -4.98 -22.72
C GLY A 332 18.76 -5.91 -21.53
N GLU A 333 19.94 -5.90 -20.90
CA GLU A 333 20.15 -6.56 -19.62
C GLU A 333 19.43 -5.78 -18.50
N LEU A 334 18.91 -6.49 -17.50
CA LEU A 334 18.13 -5.90 -16.42
C LEU A 334 18.62 -6.41 -15.07
N LEU A 335 18.94 -5.50 -14.15
CA LEU A 335 19.12 -5.82 -12.73
C LEU A 335 17.79 -5.64 -12.01
N VAL A 336 17.41 -6.59 -11.16
CA VAL A 336 16.15 -6.53 -10.43
C VAL A 336 16.31 -7.01 -8.99
N ILE A 337 15.61 -6.33 -8.08
CA ILE A 337 15.53 -6.72 -6.67
C ILE A 337 14.20 -7.40 -6.42
N GLN A 338 14.27 -8.63 -5.90
CA GLN A 338 13.12 -9.34 -5.38
C GLN A 338 13.06 -9.18 -3.87
N ARG A 339 12.07 -8.40 -3.44
CA ARG A 339 11.59 -8.12 -2.07
C ARG A 339 12.44 -8.70 -0.91
N SER A 340 13.61 -8.14 -0.63
CA SER A 340 14.45 -8.55 0.50
C SER A 340 14.95 -10.01 0.46
N HIS A 341 14.92 -10.64 -0.71
CA HIS A 341 15.37 -12.02 -0.94
C HIS A 341 16.64 -12.03 -1.78
N ALA A 342 16.58 -11.46 -3.00
CA ALA A 342 17.64 -11.62 -3.97
C ALA A 342 17.79 -10.44 -4.93
N LEU A 343 19.00 -10.34 -5.49
CA LEU A 343 19.33 -9.53 -6.66
C LEU A 343 19.69 -10.46 -7.81
N PHE A 344 19.16 -10.21 -9.00
CA PHE A 344 19.52 -10.98 -10.19
C PHE A 344 19.68 -10.09 -11.41
N LYS A 345 20.47 -10.62 -12.35
CA LYS A 345 20.70 -10.04 -13.67
C LYS A 345 20.05 -10.91 -14.71
N LEU A 346 19.17 -10.33 -15.51
CA LEU A 346 18.50 -10.95 -16.64
C LEU A 346 19.06 -10.39 -17.94
N ASP A 347 19.03 -11.19 -19.00
CA ASP A 347 19.15 -10.67 -20.36
C ASP A 347 17.79 -10.17 -20.91
N LYS A 348 17.80 -9.70 -22.16
CA LYS A 348 16.60 -9.22 -22.88
C LYS A 348 15.52 -10.28 -23.13
N HIS A 349 15.78 -11.55 -22.84
CA HIS A 349 14.85 -12.66 -22.99
C HIS A 349 14.31 -13.15 -21.65
N SER A 350 14.64 -12.45 -20.55
CA SER A 350 14.36 -12.88 -19.17
C SER A 350 15.16 -14.11 -18.73
N GLU A 351 16.26 -14.43 -19.43
CA GLU A 351 17.14 -15.51 -19.00
C GLU A 351 18.11 -15.00 -17.93
N VAL A 352 18.25 -15.77 -16.86
CA VAL A 352 19.11 -15.41 -15.72
C VAL A 352 20.56 -15.57 -16.12
N GLN A 353 21.32 -14.48 -16.03
CA GLN A 353 22.77 -14.49 -16.19
C GLN A 353 23.47 -14.88 -14.88
N TRP A 354 23.01 -14.32 -13.76
CA TRP A 354 23.43 -14.67 -12.41
C TRP A 354 22.41 -14.17 -11.38
N TYR A 355 22.45 -14.72 -10.16
CA TYR A 355 21.67 -14.25 -9.01
C TYR A 355 22.49 -14.30 -7.72
N GLN A 356 22.07 -13.50 -6.74
CA GLN A 356 22.60 -13.46 -5.39
C GLN A 356 21.47 -13.49 -4.37
N SER A 357 21.47 -14.47 -3.47
CA SER A 357 20.55 -14.57 -2.32
C SER A 357 21.07 -13.76 -1.13
N ASN A 358 21.26 -12.47 -1.33
CA ASN A 358 21.92 -11.55 -0.40
C ASN A 358 20.94 -10.69 0.40
N ALA A 359 19.64 -11.03 0.39
CA ALA A 359 18.58 -10.24 1.00
C ALA A 359 18.56 -8.78 0.50
N ALA A 360 18.80 -8.57 -0.80
CA ALA A 360 18.75 -7.25 -1.42
C ALA A 360 17.35 -6.63 -1.31
N HIS A 361 17.27 -5.34 -1.02
CA HIS A 361 16.01 -4.63 -0.81
C HIS A 361 16.03 -3.20 -1.32
N HIS A 362 14.85 -2.66 -1.65
CA HIS A 362 14.53 -1.26 -1.94
C HIS A 362 15.26 -0.59 -3.13
N SER A 363 16.59 -0.53 -3.13
CA SER A 363 17.34 0.33 -4.05
C SER A 363 18.69 -0.26 -4.44
N LEU A 364 19.09 0.01 -5.68
CA LEU A 364 20.42 -0.24 -6.22
C LEU A 364 20.84 0.90 -7.13
N ASP A 365 22.15 1.07 -7.27
CA ASP A 365 22.77 1.97 -8.21
C ASP A 365 24.00 1.31 -8.87
N VAL A 366 24.36 1.78 -10.06
CA VAL A 366 25.40 1.16 -10.89
C VAL A 366 26.45 2.19 -11.25
N ALA A 367 27.67 1.96 -10.80
CA ALA A 367 28.81 2.82 -11.09
C ALA A 367 29.19 2.76 -12.58
N PRO A 368 29.90 3.78 -13.11
CA PRO A 368 30.36 3.78 -14.51
C PRO A 368 31.27 2.59 -14.89
N ASN A 369 31.95 1.99 -13.93
CA ASN A 369 32.78 0.79 -14.13
C ASN A 369 31.95 -0.52 -14.14
N GLY A 370 30.64 -0.44 -13.90
CA GLY A 370 29.71 -1.56 -13.82
C GLY A 370 29.58 -2.18 -12.43
N ASP A 371 30.29 -1.69 -11.41
CA ASP A 371 30.09 -2.15 -10.04
C ASP A 371 28.66 -1.79 -9.59
N ILE A 372 28.02 -2.72 -8.88
CA ILE A 372 26.63 -2.62 -8.45
C ILE A 372 26.60 -2.37 -6.95
N TYR A 373 25.99 -1.28 -6.53
CA TYR A 373 25.80 -0.91 -5.13
C TYR A 373 24.35 -1.18 -4.78
N VAL A 374 24.10 -2.04 -3.81
CA VAL A 374 22.75 -2.48 -3.44
C VAL A 374 22.59 -2.49 -1.93
N LEU A 375 21.40 -2.12 -1.46
CA LEU A 375 21.06 -2.28 -0.06
C LEU A 375 20.74 -3.74 0.23
N THR A 376 21.35 -4.27 1.28
CA THR A 376 21.10 -5.63 1.79
C THR A 376 20.87 -5.58 3.29
N GLN A 377 20.21 -6.59 3.83
CA GLN A 377 19.87 -6.63 5.26
C GLN A 377 20.22 -7.97 5.90
N GLN A 378 20.52 -7.94 7.19
CA GLN A 378 20.71 -9.14 7.99
C GLN A 378 19.95 -9.04 9.31
N GLN A 379 19.22 -10.11 9.65
CA GLN A 379 18.57 -10.26 10.95
C GLN A 379 19.46 -11.07 11.90
N HIS A 380 19.89 -10.45 12.99
CA HIS A 380 20.71 -11.11 14.01
C HIS A 380 20.70 -10.37 15.34
N VAL A 381 21.21 -11.02 16.38
CA VAL A 381 21.42 -10.39 17.69
C VAL A 381 22.77 -9.69 17.69
N ILE A 382 22.78 -8.38 17.95
CA ILE A 382 24.01 -7.62 18.18
C ILE A 382 24.11 -7.27 19.67
N PRO A 383 24.88 -8.00 20.49
CA PRO A 383 24.82 -7.86 21.94
C PRO A 383 25.12 -6.45 22.48
N ARG A 384 25.96 -5.69 21.76
CA ARG A 384 26.30 -4.30 22.11
C ARG A 384 25.17 -3.30 21.88
N ILE A 385 24.18 -3.62 21.05
CA ILE A 385 22.98 -2.81 20.80
C ILE A 385 21.79 -3.39 21.56
N SER A 386 21.57 -4.70 21.40
CA SER A 386 20.53 -5.44 22.07
C SER A 386 21.02 -6.82 22.49
N PRO A 387 21.19 -7.09 23.79
CA PRO A 387 21.75 -8.34 24.28
C PRO A 387 20.85 -9.56 24.07
N LYS A 388 19.56 -9.36 23.77
CA LYS A 388 18.56 -10.45 23.74
C LYS A 388 17.56 -10.37 22.59
N GLN A 389 17.54 -9.30 21.81
CA GLN A 389 16.54 -9.10 20.77
C GLN A 389 17.23 -9.03 19.41
N ILE A 390 16.57 -9.62 18.42
CA ILE A 390 16.99 -9.54 17.02
C ILE A 390 16.82 -8.09 16.55
N ILE A 391 17.82 -7.63 15.82
CA ILE A 391 17.76 -6.40 15.04
C ILE A 391 17.88 -6.76 13.56
N GLN A 392 17.28 -5.93 12.71
CA GLN A 392 17.54 -5.93 11.29
C GLN A 392 18.57 -4.82 11.02
N GLU A 393 19.75 -5.23 10.59
CA GLU A 393 20.87 -4.36 10.27
C GLU A 393 20.96 -4.19 8.76
N ASP A 394 21.06 -2.95 8.30
CA ASP A 394 21.21 -2.59 6.90
C ASP A 394 22.68 -2.45 6.51
N PHE A 395 22.98 -2.85 5.27
CA PHE A 395 24.29 -2.82 4.68
C PHE A 395 24.25 -2.20 3.29
N ILE A 396 25.38 -1.64 2.88
CA ILE A 396 25.66 -1.36 1.47
C ILE A 396 26.60 -2.48 0.98
N THR A 397 26.08 -3.30 0.07
CA THR A 397 26.84 -4.35 -0.60
C THR A 397 27.26 -3.88 -1.97
N VAL A 398 28.53 -4.10 -2.31
CA VAL A 398 29.10 -3.79 -3.63
C VAL A 398 29.42 -5.10 -4.33
N LEU A 399 28.83 -5.31 -5.50
CA LEU A 399 29.10 -6.43 -6.38
C LEU A 399 29.89 -5.96 -7.61
N ASP A 400 30.68 -6.86 -8.21
CA ASP A 400 31.17 -6.66 -9.57
C ASP A 400 30.05 -6.91 -10.61
N PRO A 401 30.28 -6.61 -11.91
CA PRO A 401 29.27 -6.82 -12.96
C PRO A 401 28.81 -8.28 -13.14
N ASP A 402 29.61 -9.23 -12.67
CA ASP A 402 29.35 -10.67 -12.73
C ASP A 402 28.64 -11.18 -11.46
N GLY A 403 28.26 -10.26 -10.56
CA GLY A 403 27.50 -10.55 -9.35
C GLY A 403 28.35 -10.99 -8.17
N ASN A 404 29.69 -10.97 -8.24
CA ASN A 404 30.53 -11.39 -7.12
C ASN A 404 30.63 -10.27 -6.07
N GLU A 405 30.48 -10.63 -4.80
CA GLU A 405 30.62 -9.68 -3.70
C GLU A 405 32.05 -9.16 -3.58
N LYS A 406 32.22 -7.84 -3.70
CA LYS A 406 33.47 -7.12 -3.44
C LYS A 406 33.53 -6.61 -2.01
N LYS A 407 32.40 -6.11 -1.50
CA LYS A 407 32.28 -5.48 -0.17
C LYS A 407 30.88 -5.66 0.39
N ASN A 408 30.80 -5.70 1.71
CA ASN A 408 29.57 -5.62 2.46
C ASN A 408 29.82 -4.76 3.71
N VAL A 409 29.21 -3.56 3.76
CA VAL A 409 29.53 -2.53 4.75
C VAL A 409 28.29 -2.21 5.59
N SER A 410 28.38 -2.48 6.89
CA SER A 410 27.31 -2.18 7.84
C SER A 410 27.11 -0.67 8.00
N LEU A 411 25.88 -0.21 7.79
CA LEU A 411 25.51 1.18 8.06
C LEU A 411 25.54 1.47 9.57
N LEU A 412 25.20 0.49 10.41
CA LEU A 412 25.33 0.59 11.86
C LEU A 412 26.79 0.82 12.30
N GLU A 413 27.72 0.03 11.78
CA GLU A 413 29.16 0.19 12.02
C GLU A 413 29.62 1.60 11.59
N CYS A 414 29.15 2.08 10.44
CA CYS A 414 29.52 3.40 9.93
C CYS A 414 29.17 4.52 10.92
N PHE A 415 27.98 4.49 11.52
CA PHE A 415 27.61 5.47 12.55
C PHE A 415 28.39 5.30 13.84
N GLU A 416 28.67 4.06 14.26
CA GLU A 416 29.48 3.81 15.46
C GLU A 416 30.91 4.35 15.33
N ASN A 417 31.47 4.29 14.12
CA ASN A 417 32.80 4.80 13.79
C ASN A 417 32.84 6.32 13.57
N SER A 418 31.70 7.01 13.68
CA SER A 418 31.55 8.43 13.34
C SER A 418 31.04 9.24 14.53
N PRO A 419 31.92 9.57 15.50
CA PRO A 419 31.53 10.22 16.76
C PRO A 419 30.84 11.57 16.55
N ASP A 420 31.18 12.29 15.48
CA ASP A 420 30.59 13.59 15.14
C ASP A 420 29.08 13.49 14.85
N TYR A 421 28.61 12.33 14.36
CA TYR A 421 27.20 12.07 14.04
C TYR A 421 26.46 11.26 15.11
N ARG A 422 27.11 11.00 16.25
CA ARG A 422 26.51 10.24 17.37
C ARG A 422 25.28 10.92 17.98
N HIS A 423 25.12 12.23 17.83
CA HIS A 423 23.93 12.93 18.32
C HIS A 423 22.68 12.67 17.45
N ILE A 424 22.88 12.25 16.20
CA ILE A 424 21.80 11.88 15.28
C ILE A 424 21.31 10.47 15.62
N TRP A 425 22.24 9.55 15.89
CA TRP A 425 21.94 8.20 16.38
C TRP A 425 22.06 8.10 17.90
N ASP A 426 20.93 8.03 18.60
CA ASP A 426 20.91 7.56 19.99
C ASP A 426 20.61 6.05 20.07
N LYS A 427 21.61 5.26 20.52
CA LYS A 427 21.53 3.79 20.68
C LYS A 427 20.43 3.36 21.65
N SER A 428 19.86 4.29 22.42
CA SER A 428 18.76 4.02 23.34
C SER A 428 17.39 3.92 22.66
N GLN A 429 17.21 4.53 21.49
CA GLN A 429 15.91 4.73 20.84
C GLN A 429 15.38 3.47 20.13
N ARG A 430 16.27 2.68 19.50
CA ARG A 430 15.89 1.41 18.84
C ARG A 430 16.87 0.30 19.22
N LYS A 431 16.37 -0.66 20.00
CA LYS A 431 17.12 -1.84 20.49
C LYS A 431 16.55 -3.17 19.98
N LYS A 432 15.64 -3.14 19.01
CA LYS A 432 15.05 -4.33 18.40
C LYS A 432 14.40 -3.99 17.06
N GLY A 433 14.24 -5.00 16.22
CA GLY A 433 13.60 -4.86 14.92
C GLY A 433 14.43 -4.03 13.97
N ASP A 434 13.76 -3.36 13.04
CA ASP A 434 14.39 -2.49 12.06
C ASP A 434 15.03 -1.27 12.71
N VAL A 435 16.35 -1.16 12.53
CA VAL A 435 17.16 -0.12 13.16
C VAL A 435 17.07 1.18 12.40
N PHE A 436 17.11 1.09 11.08
CA PHE A 436 17.38 2.18 10.18
C PHE A 436 16.41 2.24 9.03
N HIS A 437 16.06 1.08 8.49
CA HIS A 437 15.24 0.93 7.31
C HIS A 437 15.84 1.76 6.18
N ALA A 438 17.07 1.42 5.78
CA ALA A 438 17.72 2.05 4.66
C ALA A 438 16.88 1.79 3.39
N ASN A 439 16.53 2.84 2.66
CA ASN A 439 15.62 2.75 1.52
C ASN A 439 16.15 3.37 0.23
N ALA A 440 17.37 3.89 0.24
CA ALA A 440 18.03 4.44 -0.95
C ALA A 440 19.54 4.23 -0.91
N VAL A 441 20.13 3.99 -2.09
CA VAL A 441 21.57 3.94 -2.32
C VAL A 441 21.86 4.69 -3.62
N HIS A 442 22.68 5.74 -3.51
CA HIS A 442 23.10 6.56 -4.66
C HIS A 442 24.58 6.84 -4.58
N ILE A 443 25.31 6.55 -5.65
CA ILE A 443 26.77 6.69 -5.68
C ILE A 443 27.09 8.14 -6.03
N LEU A 444 27.90 8.79 -5.20
CA LEU A 444 28.39 10.14 -5.49
C LEU A 444 29.38 10.10 -6.65
N GLY A 445 29.03 10.81 -7.72
CA GLY A 445 29.88 10.96 -8.90
C GLY A 445 30.89 12.10 -8.75
N ILE A 446 31.66 12.33 -9.82
CA ILE A 446 32.63 13.43 -9.90
C ILE A 446 31.97 14.82 -9.73
N HIS A 447 30.71 14.94 -10.15
CA HIS A 447 29.92 16.17 -10.02
C HIS A 447 29.62 16.48 -8.55
N ASP A 448 29.29 15.46 -7.76
CA ASP A 448 28.90 15.61 -6.36
C ASP A 448 30.12 15.81 -5.46
N ALA A 449 31.27 15.28 -5.89
CA ALA A 449 32.55 15.43 -5.23
C ALA A 449 32.92 16.92 -5.12
N GLY A 450 32.99 17.42 -3.88
CA GLY A 450 33.35 18.81 -3.59
C GLY A 450 32.18 19.78 -3.47
N LEU A 451 30.93 19.35 -3.68
CA LEU A 451 29.74 20.16 -3.30
C LEU A 451 29.80 20.55 -1.83
N LEU A 452 30.20 19.58 -0.99
CA LEU A 452 30.61 19.82 0.39
C LEU A 452 32.09 19.40 0.58
N PRO A 453 32.84 20.05 1.49
CA PRO A 453 34.27 19.75 1.70
C PRO A 453 34.58 18.28 2.01
N GLN A 454 33.63 17.56 2.60
CA GLN A 454 33.72 16.14 2.96
C GLN A 454 33.32 15.17 1.84
N PHE A 455 32.65 15.63 0.78
CA PHE A 455 32.16 14.76 -0.30
C PHE A 455 33.29 14.37 -1.25
N ARG A 456 33.34 13.08 -1.56
CA ARG A 456 34.30 12.47 -2.49
C ARG A 456 33.56 11.52 -3.41
N GLU A 457 34.07 11.38 -4.62
CA GLU A 457 33.58 10.41 -5.60
C GLU A 457 33.67 8.99 -5.02
N GLY A 458 32.64 8.18 -5.27
CA GLY A 458 32.53 6.79 -4.80
C GLY A 458 31.99 6.65 -3.36
N GLN A 459 31.75 7.75 -2.65
CA GLN A 459 30.94 7.73 -1.43
C GLN A 459 29.47 7.49 -1.78
N VAL A 460 28.67 7.08 -0.79
CA VAL A 460 27.29 6.68 -1.02
C VAL A 460 26.34 7.56 -0.23
N LEU A 461 25.41 8.21 -0.92
CA LEU A 461 24.24 8.83 -0.32
C LEU A 461 23.18 7.76 -0.02
N THR A 462 22.62 7.81 1.17
CA THR A 462 21.58 6.88 1.63
C THR A 462 20.54 7.60 2.49
N SER A 463 19.33 7.03 2.54
CA SER A 463 18.25 7.49 3.40
C SER A 463 17.93 6.44 4.45
N LEU A 464 17.80 6.89 5.69
CA LEU A 464 17.56 6.08 6.89
C LEU A 464 16.21 6.50 7.46
N ARG A 465 15.17 5.79 7.04
CA ARG A 465 13.76 6.16 7.27
C ARG A 465 13.42 6.22 8.75
N GLU A 466 13.82 5.22 9.53
CA GLU A 466 13.43 5.09 10.95
C GLU A 466 13.99 6.17 11.86
N ILE A 467 15.04 6.85 11.43
CA ILE A 467 15.68 7.95 12.17
C ILE A 467 15.58 9.30 11.45
N ASN A 468 14.74 9.38 10.39
CA ASN A 468 14.48 10.58 9.59
C ASN A 468 15.75 11.27 9.05
N THR A 469 16.74 10.49 8.61
CA THR A 469 18.09 11.01 8.33
C THR A 469 18.55 10.65 6.92
N ILE A 470 19.09 11.64 6.22
CA ILE A 470 19.88 11.44 5.01
C ILE A 470 21.36 11.39 5.42
N ALA A 471 22.14 10.48 4.87
CA ALA A 471 23.56 10.34 5.19
C ALA A 471 24.41 10.08 3.95
N VAL A 472 25.66 10.55 3.96
CA VAL A 472 26.71 10.12 3.03
C VAL A 472 27.72 9.29 3.80
N VAL A 473 28.00 8.11 3.28
CA VAL A 473 28.85 7.09 3.88
C VAL A 473 30.06 6.84 2.99
N ASP A 474 31.23 6.80 3.62
CA ASP A 474 32.47 6.36 3.01
C ASP A 474 32.69 4.88 3.32
N LEU A 475 32.59 4.04 2.28
CA LEU A 475 32.65 2.59 2.42
C LEU A 475 34.06 2.08 2.74
N GLU A 476 35.12 2.82 2.38
CA GLU A 476 36.50 2.44 2.69
C GLU A 476 36.84 2.76 4.13
N MET A 477 36.46 3.96 4.57
CA MET A 477 36.67 4.39 5.95
C MET A 477 35.68 3.75 6.91
N ARG A 478 34.59 3.17 6.40
CA ARG A 478 33.44 2.65 7.15
C ARG A 478 32.90 3.68 8.13
N LYS A 479 32.59 4.86 7.61
CA LYS A 479 32.17 6.03 8.39
C LYS A 479 31.12 6.86 7.65
N VAL A 480 30.25 7.48 8.42
CA VAL A 480 29.41 8.58 7.98
C VAL A 480 30.29 9.82 7.86
N VAL A 481 30.36 10.40 6.67
CA VAL A 481 31.11 11.65 6.41
C VAL A 481 30.22 12.87 6.47
N TRP A 482 28.91 12.69 6.28
CA TRP A 482 27.88 13.71 6.40
C TRP A 482 26.55 13.07 6.76
N ALA A 483 25.75 13.72 7.60
CA ALA A 483 24.38 13.31 7.85
C ALA A 483 23.54 14.51 8.26
N GLN A 484 22.28 14.50 7.83
CA GLN A 484 21.35 15.60 8.03
C GLN A 484 19.96 15.09 8.38
N ARG A 485 19.35 15.73 9.38
CA ARG A 485 17.90 15.70 9.64
C ARG A 485 17.29 17.00 9.17
N GLY A 486 16.08 16.96 8.65
CA GLY A 486 15.38 18.15 8.17
C GLY A 486 13.94 18.21 8.64
N PRO A 487 13.10 19.02 7.98
CA PRO A 487 11.67 19.06 8.26
C PRO A 487 10.94 17.77 7.88
N TRP A 488 11.61 16.86 7.16
CA TRP A 488 11.04 15.62 6.64
C TRP A 488 10.92 14.50 7.65
N ARG A 489 10.02 13.54 7.36
CA ARG A 489 9.78 12.36 8.18
C ARG A 489 9.46 11.13 7.33
N GLY A 490 10.19 10.05 7.60
CA GLY A 490 10.03 8.79 6.87
C GLY A 490 10.43 8.90 5.40
N GLN A 491 11.36 9.80 5.08
CA GLN A 491 11.74 10.15 3.72
C GLN A 491 12.25 8.97 2.88
N HIS A 492 12.10 9.09 1.57
CA HIS A 492 12.54 8.13 0.55
C HIS A 492 13.34 8.81 -0.56
N ASP A 493 14.21 7.99 -1.14
CA ASP A 493 14.90 8.20 -2.42
C ASP A 493 15.53 9.59 -2.63
N PRO A 494 16.43 10.04 -1.74
CA PRO A 494 17.14 11.29 -1.91
C PRO A 494 18.10 11.25 -3.10
N HIS A 495 18.15 12.34 -3.86
CA HIS A 495 19.06 12.51 -4.99
C HIS A 495 19.78 13.85 -4.91
N ILE A 496 21.07 13.87 -5.25
CA ILE A 496 21.79 15.11 -5.52
C ILE A 496 21.61 15.45 -7.00
N LEU A 497 21.12 16.65 -7.26
CA LEU A 497 20.91 17.16 -8.61
C LEU A 497 22.18 17.81 -9.16
N GLU A 498 22.29 17.97 -10.48
CA GLU A 498 23.40 18.69 -11.13
C GLU A 498 23.54 20.15 -10.66
N THR A 499 22.50 20.73 -10.08
CA THR A 499 22.54 22.05 -9.45
C THR A 499 23.26 22.07 -8.10
N GLY A 500 23.58 20.90 -7.54
CA GLY A 500 24.10 20.74 -6.18
C GLY A 500 23.03 20.78 -5.09
N SER A 501 21.74 20.72 -5.47
CA SER A 501 20.62 20.62 -4.54
C SER A 501 20.23 19.17 -4.25
N LEU A 502 19.61 18.95 -3.09
CA LEU A 502 19.09 17.68 -2.61
C LEU A 502 17.59 17.60 -2.88
N LEU A 503 17.16 16.68 -3.73
CA LEU A 503 15.75 16.31 -3.95
C LEU A 503 15.41 15.11 -3.08
N LEU A 504 14.25 15.07 -2.43
CA LEU A 504 13.78 13.89 -1.68
C LEU A 504 12.26 13.82 -1.60
N PHE A 505 11.74 12.61 -1.43
CA PHE A 505 10.33 12.34 -1.17
C PHE A 505 10.09 12.22 0.33
N ASP A 506 9.10 12.93 0.87
CA ASP A 506 8.75 12.94 2.29
C ASP A 506 7.32 12.40 2.50
N ASN A 507 7.20 11.23 3.11
CA ASN A 507 5.92 10.56 3.30
C ASN A 507 5.05 11.21 4.38
N TYR A 508 5.66 11.78 5.42
CA TYR A 508 4.94 12.25 6.61
C TYR A 508 5.24 13.71 6.97
N ALA A 509 5.51 14.56 5.98
CA ALA A 509 5.77 15.98 6.16
C ALA A 509 4.71 16.65 7.05
N ARG A 510 3.45 16.28 6.80
CA ARG A 510 2.26 16.53 7.61
C ARG A 510 1.46 15.23 7.57
N MET A 511 0.94 14.77 8.70
CA MET A 511 0.39 13.40 8.88
C MET A 511 -0.72 12.97 7.89
N ASP A 512 -1.16 13.85 6.99
CA ASP A 512 -2.25 13.72 6.04
C ASP A 512 -1.85 13.84 4.55
N HIS A 513 -0.60 14.20 4.22
CA HIS A 513 -0.12 14.26 2.82
C HIS A 513 1.40 14.14 2.71
N SER A 514 1.86 13.76 1.52
CA SER A 514 3.30 13.66 1.20
C SER A 514 3.80 14.96 0.57
N ILE A 515 5.11 15.19 0.63
CA ILE A 515 5.76 16.34 0.00
C ILE A 515 7.04 15.89 -0.70
N VAL A 516 7.28 16.36 -1.91
CA VAL A 516 8.60 16.28 -2.54
C VAL A 516 9.31 17.60 -2.31
N TYR A 517 10.49 17.57 -1.70
CA TYR A 517 11.28 18.76 -1.42
C TYR A 517 12.54 18.82 -2.27
N GLU A 518 12.96 20.04 -2.59
CA GLU A 518 14.30 20.37 -3.06
C GLU A 518 14.97 21.36 -2.09
N PHE A 519 16.15 21.02 -1.58
CA PHE A 519 16.94 21.86 -0.68
C PHE A 519 18.31 22.17 -1.28
N ASP A 520 18.83 23.37 -1.03
CA ASP A 520 20.25 23.65 -1.22
C ASP A 520 21.05 22.83 -0.20
N ILE A 521 21.97 21.96 -0.66
CA ILE A 521 22.61 20.98 0.25
C ILE A 521 23.58 21.63 1.25
N ALA A 522 24.11 22.81 0.94
CA ALA A 522 25.07 23.51 1.79
C ALA A 522 24.40 24.35 2.87
N SER A 523 23.33 25.06 2.51
CA SER A 523 22.60 25.95 3.43
C SER A 523 21.35 25.33 4.04
N MET A 524 20.90 24.19 3.52
CA MET A 524 19.63 23.54 3.86
C MET A 524 18.39 24.43 3.65
N LYS A 525 18.49 25.42 2.77
CA LYS A 525 17.37 26.29 2.40
C LYS A 525 16.47 25.57 1.39
N GLU A 526 15.16 25.59 1.63
CA GLU A 526 14.15 25.11 0.67
C GLU A 526 14.25 25.93 -0.63
N ILE A 527 14.44 25.24 -1.75
CA ILE A 527 14.47 25.80 -3.11
C ILE A 527 13.10 25.63 -3.75
N TRP A 528 12.52 24.44 -3.63
CA TRP A 528 11.28 24.06 -4.27
C TRP A 528 10.56 22.97 -3.47
N ARG A 529 9.24 22.88 -3.64
CA ARG A 529 8.45 21.76 -3.10
C ARG A 529 7.18 21.50 -3.90
N PHE A 530 6.68 20.28 -3.83
CA PHE A 530 5.37 19.87 -4.34
C PHE A 530 4.61 19.06 -3.28
N GLU A 531 3.36 19.42 -3.04
CA GLU A 531 2.49 18.83 -1.99
C GLU A 531 1.09 18.49 -2.51
N GLY A 532 0.89 18.53 -3.84
CA GLY A 532 -0.43 18.41 -4.45
C GLY A 532 -1.33 19.63 -4.20
N SER A 533 -2.64 19.43 -4.32
CA SER A 533 -3.67 20.43 -4.03
C SER A 533 -4.93 19.75 -3.46
N ASP A 534 -5.87 20.53 -2.92
CA ASP A 534 -7.14 19.98 -2.43
C ASP A 534 -7.91 19.22 -3.52
N ALA A 535 -7.82 19.67 -4.78
CA ALA A 535 -8.48 19.04 -5.92
C ALA A 535 -7.77 17.77 -6.41
N ARG A 536 -6.45 17.68 -6.20
CA ARG A 536 -5.65 16.49 -6.50
C ARG A 536 -4.63 16.27 -5.38
N PRO A 537 -5.06 15.63 -4.26
CA PRO A 537 -4.19 15.39 -3.12
C PRO A 537 -3.02 14.48 -3.50
N PHE A 538 -1.84 14.78 -2.98
CA PHE A 538 -0.63 14.01 -3.23
C PHE A 538 -0.23 13.29 -1.94
N HIS A 539 -0.26 11.96 -1.96
CA HIS A 539 -0.06 11.19 -0.74
C HIS A 539 0.36 9.75 -1.02
N SER A 540 1.35 9.30 -0.26
CA SER A 540 1.96 7.98 -0.24
C SER A 540 2.52 7.75 1.17
N ASP A 541 1.90 6.84 1.93
CA ASP A 541 2.26 6.57 3.34
C ASP A 541 3.65 5.92 3.46
N THR A 542 4.04 5.14 2.47
CA THR A 542 5.30 4.40 2.39
C THR A 542 5.83 4.45 0.96
N ASN A 543 7.11 4.10 0.76
CA ASN A 543 7.75 4.21 -0.56
C ASN A 543 7.66 5.65 -1.12
N GLY A 544 7.33 5.79 -2.39
CA GLY A 544 7.39 7.05 -3.11
C GLY A 544 8.80 7.38 -3.59
N ARG A 545 8.86 8.01 -4.77
CA ARG A 545 10.12 8.42 -5.42
C ARG A 545 9.96 9.73 -6.14
N ALA A 546 11.06 10.43 -6.34
CA ALA A 546 11.10 11.65 -7.14
C ALA A 546 12.42 11.77 -7.91
N TYR A 547 12.32 12.10 -9.19
CA TYR A 547 13.45 12.26 -10.10
C TYR A 547 13.34 13.58 -10.86
N ARG A 548 14.42 14.36 -10.90
CA ARG A 548 14.52 15.52 -11.79
C ARG A 548 14.84 15.04 -13.20
N LEU A 549 14.02 15.42 -14.17
CA LEU A 549 14.17 15.09 -15.58
C LEU A 549 15.04 16.14 -16.29
N PRO A 550 15.66 15.80 -17.44
CA PRO A 550 16.55 16.70 -18.17
C PRO A 550 15.93 18.04 -18.62
N ASN A 551 14.60 18.09 -18.83
CA ASN A 551 13.89 19.32 -19.18
C ASN A 551 13.57 20.21 -17.96
N GLY A 552 13.96 19.80 -16.75
CA GLY A 552 13.70 20.51 -15.50
C GLY A 552 12.42 20.08 -14.79
N ASN A 553 11.57 19.26 -15.41
CA ASN A 553 10.38 18.70 -14.75
C ASN A 553 10.78 17.65 -13.70
N THR A 554 9.87 17.35 -12.78
CA THR A 554 10.07 16.32 -11.75
C THR A 554 9.07 15.19 -11.95
N LEU A 555 9.57 13.99 -12.20
CA LEU A 555 8.80 12.76 -12.19
C LEU A 555 8.65 12.28 -10.74
N MET A 556 7.44 11.91 -10.34
CA MET A 556 7.15 11.44 -8.99
C MET A 556 6.27 10.20 -9.03
N ILE A 557 6.39 9.36 -7.99
CA ILE A 557 5.63 8.13 -7.85
C ILE A 557 4.79 8.21 -6.57
N GLU A 558 3.47 8.13 -6.72
CA GLU A 558 2.50 7.92 -5.64
C GLU A 558 2.26 6.40 -5.52
N SER A 559 3.12 5.73 -4.76
CA SER A 559 3.28 4.27 -4.80
C SER A 559 1.99 3.50 -4.52
N GLU A 560 1.28 3.78 -3.43
CA GLU A 560 0.04 3.09 -3.06
C GLU A 560 -1.14 3.41 -3.97
N LYS A 561 -1.07 4.52 -4.72
CA LYS A 561 -2.05 4.83 -5.77
C LYS A 561 -1.71 4.22 -7.11
N ALA A 562 -0.58 3.51 -7.21
CA ALA A 562 -0.06 2.97 -8.46
C ALA A 562 0.08 4.03 -9.58
N CYS A 563 0.39 5.27 -9.19
CA CYS A 563 0.36 6.43 -10.06
C CYS A 563 1.75 7.07 -10.16
N ALA A 564 2.11 7.50 -11.37
CA ALA A 564 3.28 8.33 -11.60
C ALA A 564 2.85 9.64 -12.30
N ILE A 565 3.44 10.75 -11.87
CA ILE A 565 3.15 12.08 -12.41
C ILE A 565 4.43 12.79 -12.80
N GLU A 566 4.36 13.56 -13.88
CA GLU A 566 5.39 14.51 -14.25
C GLU A 566 4.89 15.93 -13.99
N VAL A 567 5.68 16.69 -13.23
CA VAL A 567 5.33 18.02 -12.75
C VAL A 567 6.36 19.03 -13.22
N THR A 568 5.91 20.13 -13.80
CA THR A 568 6.79 21.24 -14.22
C THR A 568 7.34 22.01 -13.01
N PRO A 569 8.40 22.83 -13.18
CA PRO A 569 8.89 23.70 -12.10
C PRO A 569 7.80 24.61 -11.51
N ASP A 570 6.83 25.02 -12.32
CA ASP A 570 5.67 25.83 -11.92
C ASP A 570 4.54 25.01 -11.25
N LYS A 571 4.80 23.71 -10.98
CA LYS A 571 3.92 22.77 -10.25
C LYS A 571 2.69 22.31 -11.01
N GLU A 572 2.68 22.45 -12.33
CA GLU A 572 1.62 21.92 -13.19
C GLU A 572 1.94 20.48 -13.61
N ILE A 573 0.95 19.60 -13.50
CA ILE A 573 1.04 18.20 -13.96
C ILE A 573 0.88 18.18 -15.47
N VAL A 574 1.88 17.65 -16.17
CA VAL A 574 1.94 17.58 -17.64
C VAL A 574 1.95 16.16 -18.17
N TRP A 575 2.13 15.17 -17.28
CA TRP A 575 1.94 13.77 -17.60
C TRP A 575 1.46 13.03 -16.36
N GLU A 576 0.50 12.12 -16.51
CA GLU A 576 -0.03 11.29 -15.43
C GLU A 576 -0.30 9.89 -15.96
N PHE A 577 0.19 8.88 -15.25
CA PHE A 577 0.04 7.48 -15.60
C PHE A 577 -0.42 6.68 -14.39
N LEU A 578 -1.47 5.89 -14.58
CA LEU A 578 -1.97 4.93 -13.63
C LEU A 578 -1.72 3.52 -14.17
N THR A 579 -1.02 2.66 -13.42
CA THR A 579 -0.68 1.32 -13.93
C THR A 579 -1.92 0.46 -14.23
N GLY A 580 -3.00 0.67 -13.49
CA GLY A 580 -4.21 -0.18 -13.52
C GLY A 580 -4.01 -1.59 -12.99
N GLN A 581 -2.80 -1.93 -12.53
CA GLN A 581 -2.47 -3.27 -12.10
C GLN A 581 -3.02 -3.55 -10.71
N LYS A 582 -3.30 -4.82 -10.47
CA LYS A 582 -3.90 -5.29 -9.22
C LYS A 582 -3.14 -6.46 -8.61
N THR A 583 -3.27 -6.67 -7.30
CA THR A 583 -2.58 -7.72 -6.52
C THR A 583 -3.51 -8.62 -5.73
N GLY A 584 -3.03 -9.82 -5.38
CA GLY A 584 -3.75 -10.85 -4.62
C GLY A 584 -4.44 -11.89 -5.51
N GLN A 585 -4.89 -13.00 -4.91
CA GLN A 585 -5.53 -14.12 -5.61
C GLN A 585 -6.80 -13.73 -6.38
N THR A 586 -7.50 -12.69 -5.91
CA THR A 586 -8.70 -12.13 -6.52
C THR A 586 -8.42 -10.86 -7.35
N LYS A 587 -7.15 -10.38 -7.37
CA LYS A 587 -6.74 -9.09 -7.98
C LYS A 587 -7.51 -7.89 -7.41
N ASP A 588 -7.71 -7.90 -6.10
CA ASP A 588 -8.45 -6.84 -5.42
C ASP A 588 -7.60 -5.74 -4.74
N ASN A 589 -6.29 -5.94 -4.62
CA ASN A 589 -5.30 -4.89 -4.30
C ASN A 589 -5.10 -3.92 -5.46
N THR A 590 -5.07 -2.59 -5.31
CA THR A 590 -4.32 -1.76 -6.27
C THR A 590 -2.83 -2.04 -6.07
N ALA A 591 -2.15 -2.50 -7.12
CA ALA A 591 -0.75 -2.91 -7.03
C ALA A 591 0.15 -1.72 -6.69
N ILE A 592 0.97 -1.83 -5.65
CA ILE A 592 1.92 -0.76 -5.32
C ILE A 592 2.91 -0.56 -6.46
N LEU A 593 3.04 0.68 -6.95
CA LEU A 593 4.09 1.06 -7.91
C LEU A 593 5.38 1.38 -7.14
N PHE A 594 6.36 0.49 -7.21
CA PHE A 594 7.60 0.63 -6.43
C PHE A 594 8.63 1.54 -7.11
N ASP A 595 8.78 1.42 -8.42
CA ASP A 595 9.73 2.20 -9.18
C ASP A 595 9.27 2.42 -10.61
N LEU A 596 9.56 3.60 -11.14
CA LEU A 596 9.33 4.02 -12.51
C LEU A 596 10.41 5.04 -12.87
N THR A 597 11.26 4.68 -13.82
CA THR A 597 12.34 5.54 -14.32
C THR A 597 12.05 5.99 -15.75
N ARG A 598 12.20 7.30 -16.02
CA ARG A 598 12.18 7.86 -17.37
C ARG A 598 13.54 7.69 -18.03
N LEU A 599 13.60 6.81 -19.02
CA LEU A 599 14.75 6.58 -19.88
C LEU A 599 14.77 7.61 -21.04
N PRO A 600 15.96 8.03 -21.51
CA PRO A 600 16.10 9.02 -22.58
C PRO A 600 15.41 8.60 -23.89
N ALA A 601 14.88 9.59 -24.61
CA ALA A 601 14.21 9.37 -25.90
C ALA A 601 15.14 8.88 -27.03
N ASP A 602 16.43 9.15 -26.91
CA ASP A 602 17.48 8.72 -27.84
C ASP A 602 18.09 7.35 -27.48
N MET A 603 17.57 6.70 -26.43
CA MET A 603 18.02 5.36 -26.05
C MET A 603 17.77 4.36 -27.20
N SER A 604 18.81 3.62 -27.56
CA SER A 604 18.73 2.61 -28.62
C SER A 604 18.12 1.31 -28.09
N PHE A 605 17.05 0.88 -28.75
CA PHE A 605 16.42 -0.43 -28.55
C PHE A 605 16.77 -1.43 -29.66
N ALA A 606 17.93 -1.27 -30.31
CA ALA A 606 18.38 -2.18 -31.37
C ALA A 606 18.55 -3.65 -30.90
N TRP A 607 18.50 -3.89 -29.59
CA TRP A 607 18.52 -5.21 -28.98
C TRP A 607 17.14 -5.87 -28.91
N LEU A 608 16.04 -5.12 -29.09
CA LEU A 608 14.70 -5.71 -29.24
C LEU A 608 14.64 -6.47 -30.56
N ASP A 609 14.33 -7.76 -30.50
CA ASP A 609 14.04 -8.54 -31.69
C ASP A 609 12.63 -8.14 -32.15
N TYR A 610 12.54 -7.53 -33.35
CA TYR A 610 11.28 -7.07 -33.94
C TYR A 610 10.38 -8.22 -34.40
#